data_AF-A0A3C1LJH9-F1
#
_entry.id   AF-A0A3C1LJH9-F1
#
_cell.length_a   1.000
_cell.length_b   1.000
_cell.length_c   1.000
_cell.angle_alpha   90.00
_cell.angle_beta   90.00
_cell.angle_gamma   90.00
#
_symmetry.space_group_name_H-M   'P 1'
#
loop_
_entity.id
_entity.type
_entity.pdbx_description
1 polymer ?
#
loop_
_entity_poly.entity_id
_entity_poly.type
_entity_poly.pdbx_seq_one_letter_code
_entity_poly.pdbx_strand_id
1 'polypeptide(L)' 'VMDMTAFTLCMENKLPIIVFDMNRPGNLMRVVEGQNVGTLVR' A
#
# COMPACT_ATOMS: atom_id res chain seq x y z
N VAL A 1 10.57 -4.61 -3.02
CA VAL A 1 11.49 -4.29 -1.90
C VAL A 1 11.48 -2.78 -1.75
N MET A 2 11.00 -2.25 -0.63
CA MET A 2 10.96 -0.80 -0.35
C MET A 2 12.24 -0.40 0.40
N ASP A 3 12.78 0.77 0.11
CA ASP A 3 13.93 1.31 0.82
C ASP A 3 13.54 1.73 2.25
N MET A 4 14.40 1.43 3.23
CA MET A 4 14.15 1.72 4.64
C MET A 4 13.91 3.21 4.90
N THR A 5 14.57 4.11 4.17
CA THR A 5 14.38 5.56 4.34
C THR A 5 12.99 6.02 3.89
N ALA A 6 12.51 5.50 2.76
CA ALA A 6 11.16 5.80 2.26
C ALA A 6 10.07 5.27 3.21
N PHE A 7 10.30 4.09 3.80
CA PHE A 7 9.40 3.52 4.80
C PHE A 7 9.32 4.39 6.05
N THR A 8 10.46 4.81 6.60
CA THR A 8 10.52 5.69 7.77
C THR A 8 9.85 7.04 7.50
N LEU A 9 10.11 7.67 6.34
CA LEU A 9 9.50 8.94 5.98
C LEU A 9 7.97 8.85 5.90
N CYS A 10 7.44 7.77 5.34
CA CYS A 10 5.99 7.57 5.26
C CYS A 10 5.36 7.31 6.64
N MET A 11 6.02 6.56 7.52
CA MET A 11 5.56 6.36 8.90
C MET A 11 5.57 7.66 9.71
N GLU A 12 6.63 8.47 9.60
CA GLU A 12 6.74 9.77 10.29
C GLU A 12 5.62 10.72 9.86
N ASN A 13 5.30 10.74 8.58
CA ASN A 13 4.21 11.55 8.03
C ASN A 13 2.82 10.91 8.16
N LYS A 14 2.72 9.73 8.78
CA LYS A 14 1.48 8.95 8.96
C LYS A 14 0.76 8.72 7.63
N LEU A 15 1.52 8.55 6.55
CA LEU A 15 0.98 8.28 5.23
C LEU A 15 0.58 6.80 5.13
N PRO A 16 -0.69 6.47 4.88
CA PRO A 16 -1.11 5.08 4.74
C PRO A 16 -0.50 4.49 3.47
N ILE A 17 0.26 3.40 3.60
CA ILE A 17 0.82 2.66 2.46
C ILE A 17 0.02 1.37 2.28
N ILE A 18 -0.51 1.17 1.07
CA ILE A 18 -1.23 -0.06 0.70
C ILE A 18 -0.34 -0.86 -0.26
N VAL A 19 0.12 -2.04 0.18
CA VAL A 19 0.92 -2.96 -0.64
C VAL A 19 0.00 -4.03 -1.19
N PHE A 20 -0.22 -4.04 -2.50
CA PHE A 20 -1.08 -5.02 -3.16
C PHE A 20 -0.40 -5.61 -4.40
N ASP A 21 -0.91 -6.75 -4.84
CA ASP A 21 -0.44 -7.39 -6.08
C ASP A 21 -1.09 -6.74 -7.31
N MET A 22 -0.28 -6.13 -8.16
CA MET A 22 -0.69 -5.48 -9.40
C MET A 22 -0.97 -6.46 -10.54
N ASN A 23 -0.38 -7.66 -10.50
CA ASN A 23 -0.55 -8.65 -11.55
C ASN A 23 -1.91 -9.35 -11.50
N ARG A 24 -2.62 -9.21 -10.37
CA ARG A 24 -3.96 -9.75 -10.23
C ARG A 24 -4.99 -8.78 -10.82
N PRO A 25 -5.67 -9.14 -11.91
CA PRO A 25 -6.65 -8.27 -12.54
C PRO A 25 -7.78 -7.91 -11.56
N GLY A 26 -8.16 -6.64 -11.55
CA GLY A 26 -9.17 -6.09 -10.65
C GLY A 26 -8.66 -5.63 -9.28
N ASN A 27 -7.44 -5.98 -8.87
CA ASN A 27 -6.92 -5.53 -7.57
C ASN A 27 -6.78 -4.01 -7.47
N LEU A 28 -6.30 -3.34 -8.54
CA LEU A 28 -6.18 -1.88 -8.56
C LEU A 28 -7.53 -1.20 -8.30
N MET A 29 -8.59 -1.64 -8.98
CA MET A 29 -9.95 -1.11 -8.79
C MET A 29 -10.43 -1.32 -7.36
N ARG A 30 -10.23 -2.54 -6.82
CA ARG A 30 -10.62 -2.90 -5.46
C ARG A 30 -9.89 -2.07 -4.40
N VAL A 31 -8.61 -1.73 -4.62
CA VAL A 31 -7.84 -0.85 -3.72
C VAL A 31 -8.39 0.57 -3.75
N VAL A 32 -8.70 1.11 -4.92
CA VAL A 32 -9.30 2.45 -5.07
C VAL A 32 -10.69 2.53 -4.45
N GLU A 33 -11.46 1.43 -4.51
CA GLU A 33 -12.75 1.29 -3.82
C GLU A 33 -12.62 1.12 -2.29
N GLY A 34 -11.40 1.04 -1.75
CA GLY A 34 -11.16 0.85 -0.32
C GLY A 34 -11.42 -0.57 0.18
N GLN A 35 -11.47 -1.57 -0.70
CA GLN A 35 -11.57 -2.97 -0.28
C GLN A 35 -10.25 -3.42 0.36
N ASN A 36 -10.33 -4.38 1.28
CA ASN A 36 -9.17 -5.02 1.91
C ASN A 36 -8.45 -5.95 0.92
N VAL A 37 -7.72 -5.36 -0.02
CA VAL A 37 -6.83 -6.04 -0.96
C VAL A 37 -5.40 -5.64 -0.67
N GLY A 38 -4.56 -6.64 -0.39
CA GLY A 38 -3.17 -6.42 0.00
C GLY A 38 -3.01 -6.19 1.51
N THR A 39 -1.93 -5.50 1.87
CA THR A 39 -1.54 -5.22 3.25
C THR A 39 -1.49 -3.71 3.47
N LEU A 40 -2.26 -3.22 4.43
CA LEU A 40 -2.15 -1.86 4.92
C LEU A 40 -0.99 -1.79 5.90
N VAL A 41 0.02 -1.00 5.56
CA VAL A 41 1.12 -0.64 6.45
C VAL A 41 0.75 0.66 7.15
N ARG A 42 0.89 0.68 8.47
CA ARG A 42 0.71 1.83 9.34
C ARG A 42 1.98 2.13 10.11
#